data_AF-A0A386UT82-F1
#
_entry.id   AF-A0A386UT82-F1
#
_cell.length_a   1.000
_cell.length_b   1.000
_cell.length_c   1.000
_cell.angle_alpha   90.00
_cell.angle_beta   90.00
_cell.angle_gamma   90.00
#
_symmetry.space_group_name_H-M   'P 1'
#
loop_
_entity.id
_entity.type
_entity.pdbx_description
1 polymer ?
#
loop_
_entity_poly.entity_id
_entity_poly.type
_entity_poly.pdbx_seq_one_letter_code
_entity_poly.pdbx_strand_id
1 'polypeptide(L)'
;MRLIRHPLVARDLSGLVDHIIEASRRLDEADDLMAKVVANPFSGARLSAPLDGWLARHGGRDRRPTVVFRPERDTGTIFVVLVAFGGQDWMS
;
A
#
# COMPACT_ATOMS: atom_id res chain seq x y z
N MET A 1 -38.13 -7.21 23.54
CA MET A 1 -36.93 -8.07 23.69
C MET A 1 -35.90 -7.36 24.55
N ARG A 2 -35.16 -8.08 25.40
CA ARG A 2 -34.11 -7.52 26.26
C ARG A 2 -32.75 -8.08 25.85
N LEU A 3 -31.78 -7.19 25.57
CA LEU A 3 -30.40 -7.55 25.23
C LEU A 3 -29.51 -7.36 26.46
N ILE A 4 -28.73 -8.37 26.80
CA ILE A 4 -27.68 -8.30 27.84
C ILE A 4 -26.36 -8.65 27.15
N ARG A 5 -25.36 -7.75 27.23
CA ARG A 5 -24.04 -7.96 26.62
C ARG A 5 -23.04 -8.41 27.66
N HIS A 6 -22.21 -9.37 27.31
CA HIS A 6 -21.05 -9.75 28.11
C HIS A 6 -20.00 -8.61 28.07
N PRO A 7 -19.25 -8.34 29.15
CA PRO A 7 -18.23 -7.27 29.16
C PRO A 7 -17.17 -7.39 28.06
N LEU A 8 -16.85 -8.61 27.60
CA LEU A 8 -15.91 -8.82 26.50
C LEU A 8 -16.35 -8.18 25.19
N VAL A 9 -17.65 -8.01 24.96
CA VAL A 9 -18.15 -7.35 23.74
C VAL A 9 -17.60 -5.93 23.63
N ALA A 10 -17.46 -5.20 24.74
CA ALA A 10 -16.88 -3.86 24.71
C ALA A 10 -15.39 -3.90 24.30
N ARG A 11 -14.64 -4.88 24.82
CA ARG A 11 -13.24 -5.09 24.46
C ARG A 11 -13.08 -5.44 22.98
N ASP A 12 -13.93 -6.31 22.46
CA ASP A 12 -13.90 -6.73 21.07
C ASP A 12 -14.20 -5.55 20.14
N LEU A 13 -15.20 -4.73 20.47
CA LEU A 13 -15.54 -3.52 19.72
C LEU A 13 -14.38 -2.50 19.73
N SER A 14 -13.71 -2.30 20.86
CA SER A 14 -12.50 -1.45 20.92
C SER A 14 -11.37 -2.00 20.05
N GLY A 15 -11.12 -3.32 20.10
CA GLY A 15 -10.09 -3.95 19.25
C GLY A 15 -10.38 -3.81 17.76
N LEU A 16 -11.65 -3.87 17.35
CA LEU A 16 -12.05 -3.60 15.96
C LEU A 16 -11.78 -2.15 15.56
N VAL A 17 -12.07 -1.18 16.44
CA VAL A 17 -11.76 0.24 16.19
C VAL A 17 -10.27 0.44 15.99
N ASP A 18 -9.44 -0.12 16.88
CA ASP A 18 -7.99 -0.02 16.79
C ASP A 18 -7.47 -0.59 15.47
N HIS A 19 -8.02 -1.74 15.05
CA HIS A 19 -7.67 -2.36 13.77
C HIS A 19 -8.04 -1.49 12.56
N ILE A 20 -9.23 -0.88 12.58
CA ILE A 20 -9.69 0.02 11.50
C ILE A 20 -8.81 1.28 11.44
N ILE A 21 -8.45 1.85 12.59
CA ILE A 21 -7.56 3.02 12.65
C ILE A 21 -6.18 2.67 12.08
N GLU A 22 -5.63 1.52 12.43
CA GLU A 22 -4.36 1.08 11.86
C GLU A 22 -4.47 0.84 10.34
N ALA A 23 -5.55 0.19 9.87
CA ALA A 23 -5.78 0.01 8.44
C ALA A 23 -5.88 1.35 7.69
N SER A 24 -6.53 2.37 8.28
CA SER A 24 -6.57 3.72 7.70
C SER A 24 -5.18 4.33 7.56
N ARG A 25 -4.34 4.24 8.60
CA ARG A 25 -2.95 4.74 8.53
C ARG A 25 -2.13 4.05 7.45
N ARG A 26 -2.37 2.75 7.21
CA ARG A 26 -1.71 2.01 6.13
C ARG A 26 -2.10 2.55 4.76
N LEU A 27 -3.36 2.98 4.59
CA LEU A 27 -3.79 3.63 3.35
C LEU A 27 -3.08 4.98 3.15
N ASP A 28 -2.95 5.79 4.22
CA ASP A 28 -2.21 7.05 4.15
C ASP A 28 -0.74 6.82 3.71
N GLU A 29 -0.10 5.76 4.21
CA GLU A 29 1.27 5.41 3.78
C GLU A 29 1.36 5.02 2.30
N ALA A 30 0.31 4.40 1.75
CA ALA A 30 0.24 4.08 0.33
C ALA A 30 0.06 5.33 -0.53
N ASP A 31 -0.78 6.27 -0.10
CA ASP A 31 -0.97 7.55 -0.78
C ASP A 31 0.32 8.38 -0.78
N ASP A 32 1.02 8.46 0.36
CA ASP A 32 2.34 9.09 0.47
C ASP A 32 3.36 8.46 -0.48
N LEU A 33 3.32 7.13 -0.63
CA LEU A 33 4.21 6.41 -1.54
C LEU A 33 3.89 6.72 -3.00
N MET A 34 2.60 6.79 -3.36
CA MET A 34 2.18 7.21 -4.70
C MET A 34 2.61 8.66 -5.00
N ALA A 35 2.46 9.58 -4.03
CA ALA A 35 2.93 10.95 -4.18
C ALA A 35 4.44 11.01 -4.42
N LYS A 36 5.23 10.18 -3.72
CA LYS A 36 6.68 10.05 -3.96
C LYS A 36 7.01 9.48 -5.33
N VAL A 37 6.20 8.56 -5.86
CA VAL A 37 6.33 8.05 -7.24
C VAL A 37 6.09 9.18 -8.23
N VAL A 38 5.04 9.98 -8.06
CA VAL A 38 4.79 11.16 -8.92
C VAL A 38 5.94 12.17 -8.86
N ALA A 39 6.47 12.44 -7.67
CA ALA A 39 7.59 13.37 -7.50
C ALA A 39 8.91 12.88 -8.13
N ASN A 40 9.10 11.56 -8.24
CA ASN A 40 10.28 10.98 -8.89
C ASN A 40 9.92 9.69 -9.66
N PRO A 41 9.35 9.83 -10.88
CA PRO A 41 8.70 8.73 -11.60
C PRO A 41 9.64 7.62 -12.05
N PHE A 42 10.95 7.81 -12.05
CA PHE A 42 11.92 6.82 -12.53
C PHE A 42 12.75 6.19 -11.42
N SER A 43 12.38 6.40 -10.15
CA SER A 43 13.15 5.99 -8.95
C SER A 43 12.84 4.60 -8.39
N GLY A 44 12.08 3.77 -9.11
CA GLY A 44 11.76 2.40 -8.70
C GLY A 44 12.76 1.35 -9.18
N ALA A 45 12.74 0.18 -8.56
CA ALA A 45 13.46 -1.00 -9.01
C ALA A 45 12.80 -1.54 -10.27
N ARG A 46 13.59 -1.84 -11.31
CA ARG A 46 13.09 -2.41 -12.56
C ARG A 46 12.67 -3.86 -12.34
N LEU A 47 11.49 -4.20 -12.83
CA LEU A 47 11.01 -5.58 -12.83
C LEU A 47 11.46 -6.31 -14.09
N SER A 48 11.71 -7.60 -13.95
CA SER A 48 11.95 -8.53 -15.05
C SER A 48 10.64 -9.04 -15.64
N ALA A 49 10.74 -9.77 -16.74
CA ALA A 49 9.64 -10.55 -17.32
C ALA A 49 8.82 -11.29 -16.24
N PRO A 50 7.48 -11.29 -16.33
CA PRO A 50 6.65 -10.75 -17.41
C PRO A 50 6.32 -9.25 -17.29
N LEU A 51 6.90 -8.56 -16.31
CA LEU A 51 6.62 -7.15 -16.01
C LEU A 51 7.72 -6.20 -16.52
N ASP A 52 8.38 -6.55 -17.62
CA ASP A 52 9.39 -5.67 -18.23
C ASP A 52 8.83 -4.27 -18.48
N GLY A 53 9.62 -3.26 -18.12
CA GLY A 53 9.23 -1.85 -18.21
C GLY A 53 8.41 -1.33 -17.02
N TRP A 54 7.93 -2.20 -16.13
CA TRP A 54 7.38 -1.79 -14.84
C TRP A 54 8.47 -1.59 -13.80
N LEU A 55 8.16 -0.74 -12.83
CA LEU A 55 8.99 -0.40 -11.69
C LEU A 55 8.24 -0.75 -10.41
N ALA A 56 8.93 -1.29 -9.42
CA ALA A 56 8.42 -1.42 -8.05
C ALA A 56 9.10 -0.41 -7.13
N ARG A 57 8.33 0.18 -6.21
CA ARG A 57 8.87 1.00 -5.13
C ARG A 57 8.23 0.63 -3.81
N HIS A 58 9.07 0.44 -2.81
CA HIS A 58 8.66 0.20 -1.43
C HIS A 58 8.68 1.49 -0.61
N GLY A 59 7.77 1.60 0.36
CA GLY A 59 7.64 2.76 1.24
C GLY A 59 6.97 2.40 2.57
N GLY A 60 6.43 3.40 3.25
CA GLY A 60 5.86 3.21 4.59
C GLY A 60 6.92 3.01 5.69
N ARG A 61 6.47 3.00 6.95
CA ARG A 61 7.38 2.94 8.11
C ARG A 61 8.16 1.63 8.18
N ASP A 62 7.53 0.53 7.79
CA ASP A 62 8.07 -0.82 7.85
C ASP A 62 8.52 -1.34 6.48
N ARG A 63 8.56 -0.48 5.46
CA ARG A 63 8.91 -0.82 4.07
C ARG A 63 7.99 -1.86 3.42
N ARG A 64 6.78 -2.07 3.95
CA ARG A 64 5.83 -3.08 3.45
C ARG A 64 4.93 -2.61 2.30
N PRO A 65 4.39 -1.38 2.26
CA PRO A 65 3.64 -0.96 1.10
C PRO A 65 4.54 -0.89 -0.13
N THR A 66 4.03 -1.45 -1.21
CA THR A 66 4.70 -1.51 -2.51
C THR A 66 3.75 -0.99 -3.57
N VAL A 67 4.25 -0.11 -4.42
CA VAL A 67 3.54 0.34 -5.63
C VAL A 67 4.29 -0.20 -6.83
N VAL A 68 3.58 -0.87 -7.74
CA VAL A 68 4.10 -1.28 -9.06
C VAL A 68 3.50 -0.38 -10.11
N PHE A 69 4.37 0.28 -10.88
CA PHE A 69 3.99 1.35 -11.78
C PHE A 69 4.90 1.44 -13.00
N ARG A 70 4.43 2.07 -14.06
CA ARG A 70 5.17 2.32 -15.29
C ARG A 70 5.05 3.80 -15.68
N PRO A 71 6.11 4.59 -15.60
CA PRO A 71 6.12 5.96 -16.08
C PRO A 71 6.30 6.01 -17.61
N GLU A 72 5.52 6.83 -18.30
CA GLU A 72 5.71 7.16 -19.71
C GLU A 72 6.25 8.59 -19.84
N ARG A 73 7.40 8.74 -20.51
CA ARG A 73 8.09 10.04 -20.64
C ARG A 73 7.33 11.03 -21.50
N ASP A 74 6.79 10.56 -22.62
CA ASP A 74 6.24 11.43 -23.66
C ASP A 74 4.88 12.01 -23.28
N THR A 75 4.09 11.24 -22.53
CA THR A 75 2.76 11.63 -22.08
C THR A 75 2.75 12.23 -20.67
N GLY A 76 3.83 12.05 -19.90
CA GLY A 76 3.87 12.43 -18.48
C GLY A 76 2.95 11.56 -17.59
N THR A 77 2.45 10.44 -18.12
CA THR A 77 1.51 9.56 -17.44
C THR A 77 2.25 8.50 -16.61
N ILE A 78 1.73 8.19 -15.43
CA ILE A 78 2.19 7.06 -14.62
C ILE A 78 1.05 6.06 -14.53
N PHE A 79 1.26 4.86 -15.06
CA PHE A 79 0.32 3.75 -14.91
C PHE A 79 0.65 3.02 -13.61
N VAL A 80 -0.35 2.81 -12.75
CA VAL A 80 -0.21 2.00 -11.53
C VAL A 80 -1.01 0.72 -11.74
N VAL A 81 -0.38 -0.44 -11.56
CA VAL A 81 -1.04 -1.75 -11.71
C VAL A 81 -1.32 -2.41 -10.37
N LEU A 82 -0.57 -2.07 -9.33
CA LEU A 82 -0.70 -2.67 -8.02
C LEU A 82 -0.26 -1.73 -6.90
N VAL A 83 -1.04 -1.77 -5.83
CA VAL A 83 -0.63 -1.32 -4.50
C VAL A 83 -0.84 -2.50 -3.56
N ALA A 84 0.22 -2.96 -2.89
CA ALA A 84 0.18 -4.13 -2.03
C ALA A 84 0.88 -3.88 -0.70
N PHE A 85 0.34 -4.46 0.37
CA PHE A 85 0.97 -4.49 1.68
C PHE A 85 1.56 -5.88 1.92
N GLY A 86 2.86 -5.94 2.18
CA GLY A 86 3.52 -7.19 2.57
C GLY A 86 4.38 -7.78 1.47
N GLY A 87 5.57 -7.19 1.28
CA GLY A 87 6.84 -7.89 1.05
C GLY A 87 6.90 -9.01 0.01
N GLN A 88 5.99 -9.06 -0.97
CA GLN A 88 6.18 -9.93 -2.13
C GLN A 88 7.56 -9.61 -2.72
N ASP A 89 8.37 -10.64 -2.95
CA ASP A 89 9.67 -10.46 -3.55
C ASP A 89 9.47 -10.17 -5.03
N TRP A 90 9.60 -8.90 -5.38
CA TRP A 90 9.48 -8.43 -6.76
C TRP A 90 10.81 -8.53 -7.53
N MET A 91 11.88 -8.93 -6.85
CA MET A 91 13.22 -9.05 -7.44
C MET A 91 13.57 -10.50 -7.82
N SER A 92 12.69 -11.46 -7.51
CA SER A 92 12.85 -12.89 -7.78
C SER A 92 11.97 -13.38 -8.93
#